data_AF-A0A2H0UH28-F1
#
_entry.id   AF-A0A2H0UH28-F1
#
_cell.length_a   1.000
_cell.length_b   1.000
_cell.length_c   1.000
_cell.angle_alpha   90.00
_cell.angle_beta   90.00
_cell.angle_gamma   90.00
#
_symmetry.space_group_name_H-M   'P 1'
#
loop_
_entity.id
_entity.type
_entity.pdbx_description
1 polymer ?
#
loop_
_entity_poly.entity_id
_entity_poly.type
_entity_poly.pdbx_seq_one_letter_code
_entity_poly.pdbx_strand_id
1 'polypeptide(L)'
;MEIEHTDSREFLGKTVTVKMDRPLHSKHPKHGWEYELNYGFIPDTKSPDGEELDAYVIGIDEPLENFKGVCIAIIHRTDDDDDKLVVVTPDQTGISDEEIRTKTHFQEQWFKSEIIRA
;
A
#
# COMPACT_ATOMS: atom_id res chain seq x y z
N MET A 1 24.35 12.79 9.33
CA MET A 1 23.52 11.72 9.91
C MET A 1 22.69 11.22 8.76
N GLU A 2 22.95 10.00 8.31
CA GLU A 2 22.00 9.32 7.43
C GLU A 2 20.69 9.24 8.20
N ILE A 3 19.60 9.69 7.58
CA ILE A 3 18.27 9.50 8.16
C ILE A 3 18.01 8.00 8.00
N GLU A 4 17.82 7.29 9.10
CA GLU A 4 17.45 5.89 9.07
C GLU A 4 16.00 5.82 8.53
N HIS A 5 15.86 5.39 7.28
CA HIS A 5 14.56 5.20 6.64
C HIS A 5 13.99 3.83 7.03
N THR A 6 12.67 3.72 7.11
CA THR A 6 11.98 2.48 7.42
C THR A 6 12.12 1.51 6.25
N ASP A 7 12.65 0.30 6.50
CA ASP A 7 12.66 -0.78 5.50
C ASP A 7 11.25 -1.41 5.41
N SER A 8 10.62 -1.31 4.24
CA SER A 8 9.29 -1.85 3.97
C SER A 8 9.20 -3.35 4.26
N ARG A 9 10.29 -4.10 4.09
CA ARG A 9 10.38 -5.54 4.36
C ARG A 9 10.14 -5.90 5.82
N GLU A 10 10.34 -4.96 6.75
CA GLU A 10 10.06 -5.19 8.15
C GLU A 10 8.58 -5.43 8.42
N PHE A 11 7.67 -5.04 7.53
CA PHE A 11 6.23 -5.21 7.74
C PHE A 11 5.65 -6.52 7.19
N LEU A 12 6.40 -7.23 6.33
CA LEU A 12 5.93 -8.49 5.74
C LEU A 12 5.52 -9.50 6.82
N GLY A 13 4.31 -10.03 6.70
CA GLY A 13 3.70 -10.99 7.62
C GLY A 13 3.22 -10.38 8.94
N LYS A 14 3.43 -9.08 9.18
CA LYS A 14 3.01 -8.42 10.43
C LYS A 14 1.62 -7.82 10.31
N THR A 15 0.95 -7.75 11.46
CA THR A 15 -0.25 -6.93 11.59
C THR A 15 0.14 -5.46 11.71
N VAL A 16 -0.40 -4.62 10.84
CA VAL A 16 -0.14 -3.17 10.78
C VAL A 16 -1.44 -2.39 10.89
N THR A 17 -1.31 -1.10 11.26
CA THR A 17 -2.41 -0.14 11.20
C THR A 17 -2.17 0.81 10.04
N VAL A 18 -3.12 0.89 9.13
CA VAL A 18 -3.12 1.84 8.01
C VAL A 18 -4.07 2.98 8.34
N LYS A 19 -3.59 4.22 8.22
CA LYS A 19 -4.42 5.43 8.33
C LYS A 19 -4.70 5.97 6.92
N MET A 20 -5.97 6.16 6.56
CA MET A 20 -6.31 6.51 5.18
C MET A 20 -5.99 7.96 4.86
N ASP A 21 -5.32 8.17 3.73
CA ASP A 21 -5.15 9.48 3.07
C ASP A 21 -6.12 9.61 1.88
N ARG A 22 -6.40 8.48 1.20
CA ARG A 22 -7.26 8.38 0.03
C ARG A 22 -8.23 7.22 0.22
N PRO A 23 -9.35 7.44 0.93
CA PRO A 23 -10.38 6.43 1.07
C PRO A 23 -10.95 6.00 -0.29
N LEU A 24 -11.55 4.81 -0.34
CA LEU A 24 -12.22 4.28 -1.52
C LEU A 24 -13.16 5.33 -2.17
N HIS A 25 -13.11 5.44 -3.51
CA HIS A 25 -13.84 6.44 -4.33
C HIS A 25 -13.44 7.91 -4.14
N SER A 26 -12.38 8.21 -3.38
CA SER A 26 -11.79 9.55 -3.38
C SER A 26 -11.07 9.83 -4.70
N LYS A 27 -10.94 11.12 -5.07
CA LYS A 27 -10.24 11.53 -6.30
C LYS A 27 -8.77 11.78 -6.07
N HIS A 28 -7.94 11.37 -7.03
CA HIS A 28 -6.54 11.72 -7.06
C HIS A 28 -6.36 13.24 -7.15
N PRO A 29 -5.60 13.87 -6.23
CA PRO A 29 -5.57 15.33 -6.08
C PRO A 29 -5.02 16.06 -7.31
N LYS A 30 -4.20 15.38 -8.12
CA LYS A 30 -3.55 15.96 -9.31
C LYS A 30 -4.09 15.46 -10.66
N HIS A 31 -4.74 14.29 -10.68
CA HIS A 31 -4.99 13.55 -11.94
C HIS A 31 -6.48 13.24 -12.18
N GLY A 32 -7.35 13.45 -11.19
CA GLY A 32 -8.79 13.42 -11.37
C GLY A 32 -9.43 12.04 -11.54
N TRP A 33 -8.65 10.95 -11.60
CA TRP A 33 -9.12 9.58 -11.47
C TRP A 33 -9.48 9.23 -10.02
N GLU A 34 -10.19 8.12 -9.80
CA GLU A 34 -10.68 7.69 -8.48
C GLU A 34 -9.87 6.52 -7.92
N TYR A 35 -9.66 6.49 -6.61
CA TYR A 35 -9.06 5.36 -5.92
C TYR A 35 -10.06 4.19 -5.86
N GLU A 36 -9.70 3.07 -6.48
CA GLU A 36 -10.50 1.83 -6.49
C GLU A 36 -10.26 0.97 -5.24
N LEU A 37 -9.36 1.39 -4.35
CA LEU A 37 -9.07 0.78 -3.05
C LEU A 37 -8.97 1.87 -1.98
N ASN A 38 -9.10 1.47 -0.71
CA ASN A 38 -8.63 2.32 0.38
C ASN A 38 -7.09 2.40 0.33
N TYR A 39 -6.57 3.62 0.34
CA TYR A 39 -5.15 3.92 0.30
C TYR A 39 -4.76 4.87 1.43
N GLY A 40 -3.64 4.58 2.06
CA GLY A 40 -3.15 5.32 3.21
C GLY A 40 -1.70 5.02 3.48
N PHE A 41 -1.29 5.26 4.73
CA PHE A 41 0.09 5.11 5.16
C PHE A 41 0.19 4.43 6.52
N ILE A 42 1.39 3.94 6.84
CA ILE A 42 1.72 3.41 8.17
C ILE A 42 2.23 4.55 9.05
N PRO A 43 1.52 4.91 10.15
CA PRO A 43 1.97 5.98 11.05
C PRO A 43 3.35 5.70 11.65
N ASP A 44 4.08 6.77 11.97
CA ASP A 44 5.41 6.72 12.61
C ASP A 44 6.48 5.98 11.78
N THR A 45 6.34 5.97 10.46
CA THR A 45 7.34 5.45 9.51
C THR A 45 7.96 6.58 8.69
N LYS A 46 9.05 6.28 7.98
CA LYS A 46 9.70 7.24 7.09
C LYS A 46 10.27 6.58 5.84
N SER A 47 9.72 6.88 4.67
CA SER A 47 10.24 6.50 3.35
C SER A 47 11.46 7.36 2.96
N PRO A 48 12.20 7.01 1.87
CA PRO A 48 13.36 7.76 1.39
C PRO A 48 13.11 9.24 1.12
N ASP A 49 11.91 9.61 0.66
CA ASP A 49 11.49 10.99 0.41
C ASP A 49 11.10 11.76 1.68
N GLY A 50 10.97 11.06 2.80
CA GLY A 50 10.69 11.61 4.13
C GLY A 50 9.23 11.61 4.54
N GLU A 51 8.32 11.11 3.69
CA GLU A 51 6.91 10.85 4.00
C GLU A 51 6.75 9.51 4.74
N GLU A 52 5.52 9.14 5.14
CA GLU A 52 5.24 7.81 5.67
C GLU A 52 5.15 6.72 4.59
N LEU A 53 5.36 5.46 4.96
CA LEU A 53 5.28 4.32 4.05
C LEU A 53 3.83 4.05 3.62
N ASP A 54 3.61 4.04 2.31
CA ASP A 54 2.29 3.89 1.70
C ASP A 54 1.75 2.45 1.76
N ALA A 55 0.41 2.33 1.76
CA ALA A 55 -0.28 1.06 1.85
C ALA A 55 -1.63 1.04 1.09
N TYR A 56 -1.85 -0.03 0.33
CA TYR A 56 -3.16 -0.43 -0.18
C TYR A 56 -3.87 -1.35 0.82
N VAL A 57 -5.16 -1.12 1.04
CA VAL A 57 -6.04 -2.05 1.75
C VAL A 57 -6.93 -2.77 0.75
N ILE A 58 -6.76 -4.08 0.62
CA ILE A 58 -7.52 -4.92 -0.30
C ILE A 58 -8.61 -5.70 0.46
N GLY A 59 -9.80 -5.79 -0.14
CA GLY A 59 -10.89 -6.67 0.28
C GLY A 59 -11.94 -6.01 1.18
N ILE A 60 -11.90 -4.68 1.31
CA ILE A 60 -12.92 -3.88 1.98
C ILE A 60 -13.59 -2.95 0.95
N ASP A 61 -14.90 -3.13 0.76
CA ASP A 61 -15.70 -2.42 -0.25
C ASP A 61 -16.44 -1.18 0.33
N GLU A 62 -15.90 -0.58 1.37
CA GLU A 62 -16.40 0.68 1.96
C GLU A 62 -15.24 1.62 2.33
N PRO A 63 -15.43 2.96 2.29
CA PRO A 63 -14.40 3.91 2.71
C PRO A 63 -14.07 3.77 4.20
N LEU A 64 -12.78 3.79 4.55
CA LEU A 64 -12.31 3.68 5.93
C LEU A 64 -11.58 4.95 6.39
N GLU A 65 -11.54 5.16 7.71
CA GLU A 65 -10.62 6.11 8.33
C GLU A 65 -9.32 5.42 8.76
N ASN A 66 -9.44 4.23 9.36
CA ASN A 66 -8.32 3.41 9.82
C ASN A 66 -8.61 1.93 9.54
N PHE A 67 -7.58 1.15 9.27
CA PHE A 67 -7.67 -0.29 9.06
C PHE A 67 -6.55 -1.02 9.80
N LYS A 68 -6.87 -2.16 10.41
CA LYS A 68 -5.87 -3.05 11.00
C LYS A 68 -5.91 -4.40 10.29
N GLY A 69 -4.81 -4.77 9.66
CA GLY A 69 -4.73 -5.97 8.82
C GLY A 69 -3.31 -6.52 8.72
N VAL A 70 -3.13 -7.55 7.92
CA VAL A 70 -1.84 -8.22 7.71
C VAL A 70 -1.20 -7.69 6.44
N CYS A 71 0.04 -7.21 6.52
CA CYS A 71 0.83 -6.92 5.33
C CYS A 71 1.33 -8.24 4.73
N ILE A 72 0.89 -8.55 3.52
CA ILE A 72 1.17 -9.84 2.86
C ILE A 72 2.14 -9.73 1.70
N ALA A 73 2.34 -8.52 1.20
CA ALA A 73 3.20 -8.24 0.08
C ALA A 73 3.65 -6.77 0.09
N ILE A 74 4.72 -6.50 -0.68
CA ILE A 74 5.17 -5.18 -1.06
C ILE A 74 5.13 -5.09 -2.58
N ILE A 75 4.59 -4.00 -3.11
CA ILE A 75 4.78 -3.58 -4.49
C ILE A 75 6.03 -2.70 -4.48
N HIS A 76 7.14 -3.27 -4.94
CA HIS A 76 8.43 -2.57 -5.05
C HIS A 76 8.54 -1.97 -6.44
N ARG A 77 8.49 -0.65 -6.56
CA ARG A 77 8.73 0.03 -7.82
C ARG A 77 10.23 0.01 -8.14
N THR A 78 10.55 -0.28 -9.39
CA THR A 78 11.92 -0.43 -9.89
C THR A 78 12.39 0.77 -10.70
N ASP A 79 11.45 1.64 -11.08
CA ASP A 79 11.67 2.90 -11.79
C ASP A 79 11.25 4.13 -10.97
N ASP A 80 10.94 3.93 -9.68
CA ASP A 80 10.53 4.94 -8.71
C ASP A 80 10.85 4.44 -7.29
N ASP A 81 11.25 5.32 -6.38
CA ASP A 81 11.71 4.95 -5.02
C ASP A 81 10.56 5.04 -3.99
N ASP A 82 9.50 4.27 -4.25
CA ASP A 82 8.21 4.41 -3.59
C ASP A 82 7.50 3.04 -3.44
N ASP A 83 7.89 2.33 -2.38
CA ASP A 83 7.33 1.03 -1.99
C ASP A 83 5.90 1.15 -1.44
N LYS A 84 5.05 0.18 -1.76
CA LYS A 84 3.67 0.11 -1.24
C LYS A 84 3.39 -1.19 -0.57
N LEU A 85 2.95 -1.13 0.69
CA LEU A 85 2.47 -2.31 1.40
C LEU A 85 1.11 -2.74 0.86
N VAL A 86 0.89 -4.06 0.78
CA VAL A 86 -0.42 -4.65 0.51
C VAL A 86 -0.94 -5.24 1.81
N VAL A 87 -1.99 -4.63 2.35
CA VAL A 87 -2.59 -5.00 3.63
C VAL A 87 -3.99 -5.58 3.40
N VAL A 88 -4.26 -6.73 4.02
CA VAL A 88 -5.53 -7.46 3.88
C VAL A 88 -6.09 -7.85 5.24
N THR A 89 -7.35 -8.31 5.26
CA THR A 89 -7.90 -8.99 6.42
C THR A 89 -7.20 -10.35 6.65
N PRO A 90 -7.14 -10.87 7.89
CA PRO A 90 -6.48 -12.15 8.17
C PRO A 90 -7.03 -13.37 7.40
N ASP A 91 -8.26 -13.32 6.92
CA ASP A 91 -8.91 -14.38 6.12
C ASP A 91 -8.61 -14.28 4.62
N GLN A 92 -7.96 -13.20 4.16
CA GLN A 92 -7.67 -12.94 2.74
C GLN A 92 -6.18 -12.99 2.39
N THR A 93 -5.35 -13.59 3.24
CA THR A 93 -3.89 -13.68 3.00
C THR A 93 -3.49 -14.50 1.78
N GLY A 94 -4.42 -15.28 1.21
CA GLY A 94 -4.21 -16.13 0.04
C GLY A 94 -4.33 -15.43 -1.33
N ILE A 95 -4.57 -14.11 -1.37
CA ILE A 95 -4.69 -13.36 -2.63
C ILE A 95 -3.41 -13.46 -3.48
N SER A 96 -3.56 -13.74 -4.77
CA SER A 96 -2.47 -13.96 -5.72
C SER A 96 -1.81 -12.66 -6.21
N ASP A 97 -0.61 -12.77 -6.80
CA ASP A 97 0.11 -11.62 -7.37
C ASP A 97 -0.69 -10.97 -8.50
N GLU A 98 -1.38 -11.79 -9.30
CA GLU A 98 -2.24 -11.33 -10.39
C GLU A 98 -3.43 -10.50 -9.87
N GLU A 99 -4.06 -10.96 -8.78
CA GLU A 99 -5.15 -10.22 -8.14
C GLU A 99 -4.67 -8.91 -7.51
N ILE A 100 -3.48 -8.90 -6.88
CA ILE A 100 -2.87 -7.67 -6.37
C ILE A 100 -2.66 -6.68 -7.53
N ARG A 101 -1.99 -7.11 -8.62
CA ARG A 101 -1.74 -6.26 -9.79
C ARG A 101 -3.02 -5.74 -10.42
N THR A 102 -4.05 -6.58 -10.52
CA THR A 102 -5.35 -6.21 -11.08
C THR A 102 -6.01 -5.13 -10.22
N LYS A 103 -6.06 -5.33 -8.89
CA LYS A 103 -6.74 -4.41 -7.97
C LYS A 103 -5.99 -3.09 -7.78
N THR A 104 -4.67 -3.07 -7.93
CA THR A 104 -3.87 -1.84 -7.83
C THR A 104 -3.61 -1.18 -9.18
N HIS A 105 -4.10 -1.75 -10.29
CA HIS A 105 -3.81 -1.31 -11.65
C HIS A 105 -4.18 0.16 -11.89
N PHE A 106 -5.25 0.67 -11.27
CA PHE A 106 -5.69 2.06 -11.43
C PHE A 106 -4.57 3.08 -11.22
N GLN A 107 -3.63 2.78 -10.30
CA GLN A 107 -2.45 3.60 -10.01
C GLN A 107 -1.15 2.96 -10.51
N GLU A 108 -0.97 1.65 -10.31
CA GLU A 108 0.30 0.97 -10.59
C GLU A 108 0.56 0.75 -12.09
N GLN A 109 -0.42 0.95 -12.98
CA GLN A 109 -0.23 0.85 -14.44
C GLN A 109 0.81 1.83 -15.01
N TRP A 110 1.16 2.88 -14.25
CA TRP A 110 2.11 3.91 -14.67
C TRP A 110 3.56 3.62 -14.25
N PHE A 111 3.81 2.53 -13.53
CA PHE A 111 5.12 2.19 -12.95
C PHE A 111 5.55 0.77 -13.29
N LYS A 112 6.84 0.47 -13.16
CA LYS A 112 7.37 -0.89 -13.26
C LYS A 112 7.63 -1.43 -11.86
N SER A 113 6.98 -2.53 -11.50
CA SER A 113 7.08 -3.08 -10.15
C SER A 113 7.17 -4.59 -10.07
N GLU A 114 7.83 -5.04 -9.03
CA GLU A 114 7.89 -6.41 -8.57
C GLU A 114 7.02 -6.59 -7.31
N ILE A 115 6.49 -7.79 -7.10
CA ILE A 115 5.78 -8.13 -5.87
C ILE A 115 6.72 -8.96 -5.00
N ILE A 116 6.96 -8.51 -3.77
CA ILE A 116 7.74 -9.22 -2.75
C ILE A 116 6.77 -9.77 -1.71
N ARG A 117 6.85 -11.07 -1.41
CA ARG A 117 5.92 -11.77 -0.49
C ARG A 117 6.50 -11.97 0.90
N ALA A 118 5.61 -12.06 1.88
CA ALA A 118 5.91 -12.45 3.26
C ALA A 118 6.35 -13.92 3.40
#